data_AF-A0A1W9MTG9-F1
#
_entry.id   AF-A0A1W9MTG9-F1
#
_cell.length_a   1.000
_cell.length_b   1.000
_cell.length_c   1.000
_cell.angle_alpha   90.00
_cell.angle_beta   90.00
_cell.angle_gamma   90.00
#
_symmetry.space_group_name_H-M   'P 1'
#
loop_
_entity.id
_entity.type
_entity.pdbx_description
1 polymer ?
#
loop_
_entity_poly.entity_id
_entity_poly.type
_entity_poly.pdbx_seq_one_letter_code
_entity_poly.pdbx_strand_id
1 'polypeptide(L)'
;MLDSGHEEIIGYAERVTRDAENDPISKAVSLYYAVRDGIWYDPYYPFYLPEHYRASNVLRSGRGFCISKAALLCALGRACNIPSRVGFATVRNHIATKQLIEFMGSDLFVYHGFTEFYLNGKW
;
A
#
# COMPACT_ATOMS: atom_id res chain seq x y z
N MET A 1 3.10 -13.95 2.10
CA MET A 1 2.45 -12.92 2.96
C MET A 1 1.77 -11.83 2.12
N LEU A 2 2.49 -11.11 1.24
CA LEU A 2 1.91 -10.08 0.34
C LEU A 2 1.25 -10.61 -0.94
N ASP A 3 1.22 -11.93 -1.14
CA ASP A 3 0.52 -12.63 -2.24
C ASP A 3 0.56 -11.96 -3.63
N SER A 4 1.73 -11.46 -4.04
CA SER A 4 1.92 -10.74 -5.32
C SER A 4 1.63 -11.57 -6.57
N GLY A 5 1.68 -12.90 -6.46
CA GLY A 5 1.33 -13.83 -7.54
C GLY A 5 -0.16 -14.21 -7.59
N HIS A 6 -1.00 -13.61 -6.74
CA HIS A 6 -2.44 -13.86 -6.76
C HIS A 6 -3.07 -13.28 -8.03
N GLU A 7 -3.98 -14.02 -8.68
CA GLU A 7 -4.58 -13.64 -9.98
C GLU A 7 -5.23 -12.26 -9.94
N GLU A 8 -5.98 -11.94 -8.88
CA GLU A 8 -6.57 -10.60 -8.70
C GLU A 8 -5.53 -9.48 -8.62
N ILE A 9 -4.36 -9.74 -8.03
CA ILE A 9 -3.28 -8.74 -7.91
C ILE A 9 -2.61 -8.52 -9.27
N ILE A 10 -2.31 -9.61 -9.98
CA ILE A 10 -1.75 -9.56 -11.33
C ILE A 10 -2.71 -8.81 -12.27
N GLY A 11 -3.97 -9.24 -12.32
CA GLY A 11 -4.98 -8.63 -13.20
C GLY A 11 -5.27 -7.17 -12.85
N TYR A 12 -5.22 -6.79 -11.58
CA TYR A 12 -5.33 -5.37 -11.18
C TYR A 12 -4.11 -4.58 -11.64
N ALA A 13 -2.89 -5.10 -11.43
CA ALA A 13 -1.66 -4.45 -11.82
C ALA A 13 -1.60 -4.22 -13.34
N GLU A 14 -1.92 -5.24 -14.13
CA GLU A 14 -2.00 -5.16 -15.60
C GLU A 14 -3.01 -4.12 -16.07
N ARG A 15 -4.19 -4.06 -15.44
CA ARG A 15 -5.22 -3.08 -15.80
C ARG A 15 -4.76 -1.66 -15.50
N VAL A 16 -4.18 -1.42 -14.32
CA VAL A 16 -3.74 -0.09 -13.89
C VAL A 16 -2.55 0.41 -14.69
N THR A 17 -1.69 -0.50 -15.16
CA THR A 17 -0.46 -0.16 -15.87
C THR A 17 -0.55 -0.29 -17.38
N ARG A 18 -1.77 -0.47 -17.92
CA ARG A 18 -2.00 -0.70 -19.36
C ARG A 18 -1.39 0.36 -20.26
N ASP A 19 -1.48 1.62 -19.84
CA ASP A 19 -1.00 2.77 -20.63
C ASP A 19 0.46 3.15 -20.30
N ALA A 20 1.10 2.45 -19.36
CA ALA A 20 2.42 2.78 -18.84
C ALA A 20 3.60 2.14 -19.62
N GLU A 21 3.35 1.70 -20.86
CA GLU A 21 4.30 0.99 -21.73
C GLU A 21 5.18 -0.04 -20.97
N ASN A 22 6.43 -0.23 -21.38
CA ASN A 22 7.42 -1.03 -20.65
C ASN A 22 8.29 -0.18 -19.70
N ASP A 23 7.84 1.02 -19.32
CA ASP A 23 8.58 1.92 -18.43
C ASP A 23 8.26 1.63 -16.94
N PRO A 24 9.24 1.15 -16.13
CA PRO A 24 9.01 0.87 -14.72
C PRO A 24 8.56 2.10 -13.90
N ILE A 25 8.97 3.31 -14.29
CA ILE A 25 8.63 4.53 -13.56
C ILE A 25 7.15 4.84 -13.78
N SER A 26 6.70 4.88 -15.03
CA SER A 26 5.29 5.09 -15.39
C SER A 26 4.37 4.05 -14.74
N LYS A 27 4.82 2.79 -14.66
CA LYS A 27 4.11 1.73 -13.94
C LYS A 27 4.00 2.04 -12.46
N ALA A 28 5.12 2.34 -11.80
CA ALA A 28 5.15 2.69 -10.38
C ALA A 28 4.24 3.87 -10.03
N VAL A 29 4.24 4.92 -10.86
CA VAL A 29 3.38 6.11 -10.70
C VAL A 29 1.90 5.73 -10.83
N SER A 30 1.54 4.94 -11.84
CA SER A 30 0.15 4.49 -12.05
C SER A 30 -0.35 3.64 -10.88
N LEU A 31 0.48 2.70 -10.40
CA LEU A 31 0.19 1.89 -9.22
C LEU A 31 0.01 2.73 -7.96
N TYR A 32 0.89 3.73 -7.75
CA TYR A 32 0.79 4.65 -6.63
C TYR A 32 -0.55 5.38 -6.62
N TYR A 33 -0.95 5.99 -7.75
CA TYR A 33 -2.22 6.70 -7.84
C TYR A 33 -3.41 5.77 -7.66
N ALA A 34 -3.37 4.56 -8.24
CA ALA A 34 -4.43 3.58 -8.09
C ALA A 34 -4.63 3.15 -6.63
N VAL A 35 -3.55 2.92 -5.87
CA VAL A 35 -3.66 2.58 -4.45
C VAL A 35 -4.01 3.81 -3.59
N ARG A 36 -3.43 4.97 -3.89
CA ARG A 36 -3.68 6.22 -3.13
C ARG A 36 -5.16 6.60 -3.21
N ASP A 37 -5.68 6.67 -4.44
CA ASP A 37 -6.98 7.27 -4.74
C ASP A 37 -8.09 6.21 -4.83
N GLY A 38 -7.76 4.98 -5.23
CA GLY A 38 -8.74 3.89 -5.40
C GLY A 38 -9.00 3.05 -4.14
N ILE A 39 -8.16 3.14 -3.11
CA ILE A 39 -8.34 2.42 -1.84
C ILE A 39 -8.63 3.43 -0.74
N TRP A 40 -9.82 3.36 -0.15
CA TRP A 40 -10.23 4.29 0.88
C TRP A 40 -9.33 4.18 2.13
N TYR A 41 -8.92 5.33 2.68
CA TYR A 41 -8.16 5.36 3.92
C TYR A 41 -9.11 5.23 5.12
N ASP A 42 -9.05 4.09 5.79
CA ASP A 42 -9.86 3.75 6.96
C ASP A 42 -8.94 3.32 8.13
N PRO A 43 -8.69 4.21 9.12
CA PRO A 43 -7.84 3.89 10.28
C PRO A 43 -8.47 2.86 11.23
N TYR A 44 -9.76 2.52 11.05
CA TYR A 44 -10.48 1.54 11.86
C TYR A 44 -10.59 0.17 11.18
N TYR A 45 -9.96 0.01 10.01
CA TYR A 45 -9.92 -1.27 9.30
C TYR A 45 -9.28 -2.37 10.18
N PRO A 46 -9.81 -3.60 10.19
CA PRO A 46 -9.26 -4.69 10.98
C PRO A 46 -7.75 -4.87 10.78
N PHE A 47 -7.00 -5.07 11.86
CA PHE A 47 -5.53 -5.15 11.82
C PHE A 47 -4.93 -6.24 12.72
N TYR A 48 -5.78 -7.06 13.34
CA TYR A 48 -5.40 -8.05 14.35
C TYR A 48 -5.05 -9.44 13.81
N LEU A 49 -5.17 -9.66 12.48
CA LEU A 49 -4.84 -10.94 11.84
C LEU A 49 -3.97 -10.74 10.58
N PRO A 50 -3.06 -11.67 10.24
CA PRO A 50 -2.20 -11.57 9.06
C PRO A 50 -2.96 -11.35 7.75
N GLU A 51 -4.14 -11.94 7.60
CA GLU A 51 -5.02 -11.82 6.43
C GLU A 51 -5.51 -10.39 6.19
N HIS A 52 -5.57 -9.53 7.21
CA HIS A 52 -5.96 -8.13 7.02
C HIS A 52 -4.89 -7.33 6.26
N TYR A 53 -3.65 -7.82 6.25
CA TYR A 53 -2.53 -7.23 5.53
C TYR A 53 -2.27 -7.88 4.18
N ARG A 54 -3.00 -8.96 3.84
CA ARG A 54 -2.86 -9.66 2.56
C ARG A 54 -3.35 -8.78 1.42
N ALA A 55 -2.56 -8.62 0.36
CA ALA A 55 -2.84 -7.64 -0.69
C ALA A 55 -4.17 -7.95 -1.39
N SER A 56 -4.46 -9.21 -1.71
CA SER A 56 -5.74 -9.57 -2.34
C SER A 56 -6.95 -9.22 -1.48
N ASN A 57 -6.84 -9.37 -0.16
CA ASN A 57 -7.91 -9.00 0.77
C ASN A 57 -8.10 -7.48 0.84
N VAL A 58 -7.00 -6.72 0.88
CA VAL A 58 -7.06 -5.23 0.87
C VAL A 58 -7.63 -4.72 -0.45
N LEU A 59 -7.26 -5.36 -1.56
CA LEU A 59 -7.83 -5.02 -2.86
C LEU A 59 -9.34 -5.29 -2.91
N ARG A 60 -9.78 -6.47 -2.44
CA ARG A 60 -11.20 -6.83 -2.37
C ARG A 60 -12.01 -5.97 -1.42
N SER A 61 -11.42 -5.54 -0.30
CA SER A 61 -12.12 -4.68 0.67
C SER A 61 -12.26 -3.23 0.19
N GLY A 62 -11.38 -2.79 -0.72
CA GLY A 62 -11.36 -1.42 -1.24
C GLY A 62 -10.99 -0.37 -0.18
N ARG A 63 -10.53 -0.78 1.00
CA ARG A 63 -10.17 0.12 2.10
C ARG A 63 -9.06 -0.44 2.99
N GLY A 64 -8.35 0.45 3.67
CA GLY A 64 -7.31 0.09 4.62
C GLY A 64 -6.59 1.31 5.19
N PHE A 65 -5.56 1.08 5.97
CA PHE A 65 -4.73 2.13 6.58
C PHE A 65 -3.30 2.06 6.01
N CYS A 66 -2.36 2.82 6.58
CA CYS A 66 -1.01 2.94 6.05
C CYS A 66 -0.32 1.59 5.77
N ILE A 67 -0.36 0.63 6.70
CA ILE A 67 0.34 -0.64 6.56
C ILE A 67 -0.31 -1.53 5.49
N SER A 68 -1.64 -1.67 5.50
CA SER A 68 -2.34 -2.50 4.50
C SER A 68 -2.29 -1.89 3.09
N LYS A 69 -2.35 -0.56 2.96
CA LYS A 69 -2.13 0.12 1.67
C LYS A 69 -0.69 -0.04 1.18
N ALA A 70 0.31 0.05 2.07
CA ALA A 70 1.71 -0.22 1.71
C ALA A 70 1.95 -1.69 1.31
N ALA A 71 1.26 -2.63 1.96
CA ALA A 71 1.30 -4.04 1.61
C ALA A 71 0.74 -4.28 0.19
N LEU A 72 -0.41 -3.71 -0.13
CA LEU A 72 -1.02 -3.77 -1.47
C LEU A 72 -0.12 -3.13 -2.53
N LEU A 73 0.40 -1.92 -2.30
CA LEU A 73 1.27 -1.23 -3.25
C LEU A 73 2.56 -2.02 -3.53
N CYS A 74 3.18 -2.58 -2.48
CA CYS A 74 4.35 -3.43 -2.62
C CYS A 74 4.04 -4.69 -3.45
N ALA A 75 2.88 -5.32 -3.22
CA ALA A 75 2.46 -6.50 -3.97
C ALA A 75 2.25 -6.20 -5.45
N LEU A 76 1.62 -5.07 -5.77
CA LEU A 76 1.40 -4.62 -7.14
C LEU A 76 2.71 -4.29 -7.87
N GLY A 77 3.65 -3.60 -7.20
CA GLY A 77 4.96 -3.34 -7.77
C GLY A 77 5.69 -4.64 -8.14
N ARG A 78 5.66 -5.64 -7.25
CA ARG A 78 6.23 -6.97 -7.51
C ARG A 78 5.53 -7.69 -8.67
N ALA A 79 4.21 -7.57 -8.80
CA ALA A 79 3.46 -8.14 -9.93
C ALA A 79 3.86 -7.49 -11.28
N CYS A 80 4.28 -6.22 -11.27
CA CYS A 80 4.86 -5.54 -12.43
C CYS A 80 6.37 -5.77 -12.61
N ASN A 81 6.97 -6.74 -11.91
CA ASN A 81 8.42 -7.01 -11.90
C ASN A 81 9.29 -5.84 -11.42
N ILE A 82 8.74 -4.93 -10.60
CA ILE A 82 9.50 -3.87 -9.95
C ILE A 82 9.92 -4.38 -8.56
N PRO A 83 11.23 -4.46 -8.23
CA PRO A 83 11.65 -4.83 -6.89
C PRO A 83 11.07 -3.84 -5.89
N SER A 84 10.27 -4.34 -4.95
CA SER A 84 9.50 -3.51 -4.02
C SER A 84 9.63 -4.05 -2.61
N ARG A 85 9.71 -3.16 -1.62
CA ARG A 85 9.75 -3.53 -0.20
C ARG A 85 8.86 -2.62 0.64
N VAL A 86 8.38 -3.16 1.76
CA VAL A 86 7.66 -2.38 2.77
C VAL A 86 8.67 -1.84 3.77
N GLY A 87 8.56 -0.56 4.08
CA GLY A 87 9.28 0.10 5.15
C GLY A 87 8.35 0.57 6.26
N PHE A 88 8.92 0.83 7.44
CA PHE A 88 8.19 1.37 8.58
C PHE A 88 8.94 2.57 9.13
N ALA A 89 8.21 3.63 9.45
CA ALA A 89 8.73 4.82 10.10
C ALA A 89 7.81 5.22 11.27
N THR A 90 8.38 5.90 12.26
CA THR A 90 7.57 6.57 13.29
C THR A 90 7.32 7.99 12.82
N VAL A 91 6.04 8.36 12.69
CA VAL A 91 5.65 9.72 12.30
C VAL A 91 4.88 10.37 13.43
N ARG A 92 5.14 11.65 13.68
CA ARG A 92 4.34 12.46 14.59
C ARG A 92 3.32 13.22 13.77
N ASN A 93 2.02 13.01 14.04
CA ASN A 93 0.96 13.66 13.29
C ASN A 93 0.37 14.82 14.09
N HIS A 94 0.76 16.04 13.72
CA HIS A 94 0.28 17.27 14.36
C HIS A 94 -1.13 17.70 13.91
N ILE A 95 -1.73 16.99 12.94
CA ILE A 95 -3.01 17.34 12.29
C ILE A 95 -4.07 16.25 12.52
N ALA A 96 -3.76 15.20 13.28
CA ALA A 96 -4.71 14.14 13.58
C ALA A 96 -5.91 14.67 14.40
N THR A 97 -7.12 14.24 14.05
CA THR A 97 -8.33 14.58 14.82
C THR A 97 -8.24 14.03 16.24
N LYS A 98 -8.88 14.68 17.22
CA LYS A 98 -8.93 14.20 18.61
C LYS A 98 -9.43 12.75 18.73
N GLN A 99 -10.49 12.38 18.01
CA GLN A 99 -11.02 11.01 18.00
C GLN A 99 -9.98 9.97 17.54
N LEU A 100 -9.16 10.32 16.54
CA LEU A 100 -8.10 9.44 16.06
C LEU A 100 -6.95 9.33 17.07
N ILE A 101 -6.57 10.43 17.71
CA ILE A 101 -5.55 10.43 18.77
C ILE A 101 -6.01 9.60 19.97
N GLU A 102 -7.27 9.76 20.38
CA GLU A 102 -7.88 8.99 21.47
C GLU A 102 -7.94 7.49 21.13
N PHE A 103 -8.33 7.15 19.90
CA PHE A 103 -8.34 5.76 19.41
C PHE A 103 -6.93 5.15 19.36
N MET A 104 -5.95 5.91 18.89
CA MET A 104 -4.54 5.50 18.79
C MET A 104 -3.83 5.48 20.16
N GLY A 105 -4.35 6.22 21.15
CA GLY A 105 -3.73 6.45 22.44
C GLY A 105 -2.49 7.38 22.42
N SER A 106 -2.12 7.95 21.26
CA SER A 106 -0.95 8.83 21.10
C SER A 106 -1.01 9.67 19.82
N ASP A 107 -0.27 10.78 19.77
CA ASP A 107 0.05 11.54 18.57
C ASP A 107 1.27 10.98 17.79
N LEU A 108 1.93 9.97 18.37
CA LEU A 108 2.97 9.16 17.75
C LEU A 108 2.32 7.99 17.00
N PHE A 109 2.38 8.05 15.68
CA PHE A 109 1.95 6.96 14.80
C PHE A 109 3.14 6.04 14.62
N VAL A 110 3.33 5.16 15.60
CA VAL A 110 4.40 4.16 15.62
C VAL A 110 4.11 3.10 14.54
N TYR A 111 5.10 2.77 13.71
CA TYR A 111 4.99 1.86 12.55
C TYR A 111 4.09 2.34 11.41
N HIS A 112 4.22 3.59 10.98
CA HIS A 112 3.66 4.04 9.71
C HIS A 112 4.29 3.26 8.54
N GLY A 113 3.47 2.50 7.82
CA GLY A 113 3.91 1.69 6.68
C GLY A 113 4.03 2.51 5.41
N PHE A 114 5.11 2.30 4.66
CA PHE A 114 5.33 2.84 3.32
C PHE A 114 5.90 1.78 2.38
N THR A 115 5.93 2.07 1.08
CA THR A 115 6.51 1.20 0.05
C THR A 115 7.66 1.93 -0.64
N GLU A 116 8.77 1.22 -0.85
CA GLU A 116 9.86 1.65 -1.73
C GLU A 116 9.86 0.81 -2.99
N PHE A 117 10.10 1.47 -4.13
CA PHE A 117 10.27 0.85 -5.44
C PHE A 117 11.72 1.03 -5.87
N TYR A 118 12.39 -0.05 -6.26
CA TYR A 118 13.73 0.04 -6.83
C TYR A 118 13.65 0.49 -8.29
N LEU A 119 14.00 1.74 -8.55
CA LEU A 119 13.93 2.39 -9.85
C LEU A 119 15.27 3.07 -10.16
N ASN A 120 15.74 2.97 -11.41
CA ASN A 120 17.00 3.59 -11.86
C ASN A 120 18.21 3.32 -10.94
N GLY A 121 18.31 2.09 -10.42
CA GLY A 121 19.44 1.66 -9.60
C GLY A 121 19.37 2.09 -8.12
N LYS A 122 18.23 2.64 -7.67
CA LYS A 122 18.06 3.15 -6.30
C LYS A 122 16.73 2.73 -5.70
N TRP A 123 16.72 2.55 -4.39
CA TRP A 123 15.50 2.40 -3.59
C TRP A 123 14.82 3.76 -3.39
#